data_AF-A0A9Q0PS85-F1
#
_entry.id   AF-A0A9Q0PS85-F1
#
_cell.length_a   1.000
_cell.length_b   1.000
_cell.length_c   1.000
_cell.angle_alpha   90.00
_cell.angle_beta   90.00
_cell.angle_gamma   90.00
#
_symmetry.space_group_name_H-M   'P 1'
#
loop_
_entity.id
_entity.type
_entity.pdbx_description
1 polymer ?
#
loop_
_entity_poly.entity_id
_entity_poly.type
_entity_poly.pdbx_seq_one_letter_code
_entity_poly.pdbx_strand_id
1 'polypeptide(L)'
;MSPEINLRVHGLPGRASHLPRPSSSPKSENHSDLSSSSSTDPSSIDEEDQKKPSSPACPSLPSTPSCTKTPPSLANALVHYVTTNITPQQTLKEISVTLRVLEKKSPCNFLVFGLGHDSLMWTSLNHGGRTVFLEEDKAWIEQITEKLPSLESYHVTYDTRVHQADGLMETGMGDECKAVSDPRFSKCQLALKGFPSDIYDIEWDLIMVDAPTGYHDEAPGRMTAIYTAGLMARNRENGETDLFVHDVDRVVEDKFSKAFLCEGYLTEQEGRLRHFTIPSHRTRSGRPFCP
;
A
#
# COMPACT_ATOMS: atom_id res chain seq x y z
N MET A 1 30.89 -39.95 -12.63
CA MET A 1 32.06 -39.07 -12.80
C MET A 1 31.64 -37.68 -12.36
N SER A 2 31.91 -37.36 -11.10
CA SER A 2 31.65 -36.05 -10.49
C SER A 2 32.89 -35.18 -10.63
N PRO A 3 32.77 -33.85 -10.79
CA PRO A 3 33.86 -32.94 -10.49
C PRO A 3 33.65 -32.28 -9.12
N GLU A 4 34.60 -32.50 -8.23
CA GLU A 4 34.77 -31.80 -6.95
C GLU A 4 35.18 -30.34 -7.22
N ILE A 5 34.51 -29.38 -6.59
CA ILE A 5 34.92 -27.98 -6.54
C ILE A 5 35.53 -27.72 -5.16
N ASN A 6 36.80 -27.32 -5.18
CA ASN A 6 37.68 -27.14 -4.03
C ASN A 6 37.56 -25.70 -3.51
N LEU A 7 36.92 -25.51 -2.35
CA LEU A 7 36.83 -24.23 -1.64
C LEU A 7 38.07 -24.02 -0.78
N ARG A 8 38.95 -23.07 -1.16
CA ARG A 8 40.02 -22.56 -0.30
C ARG A 8 39.53 -21.33 0.47
N VAL A 9 39.43 -21.48 1.79
CA VAL A 9 39.24 -20.42 2.77
C VAL A 9 40.61 -19.97 3.28
N HIS A 10 40.92 -18.67 3.18
CA HIS A 10 42.00 -18.03 3.93
C HIS A 10 41.39 -16.99 4.88
N GLY A 11 41.48 -17.23 6.19
CA GLY A 11 41.39 -16.20 7.25
C GLY A 11 42.68 -15.37 7.28
N LEU A 12 42.74 -14.14 7.80
CA LEU A 12 42.56 -13.63 9.17
C LEU A 12 42.97 -12.10 9.12
N PRO A 13 43.09 -11.33 10.22
CA PRO A 13 42.18 -11.08 11.34
C PRO A 13 42.02 -9.57 11.70
N GLY A 14 41.00 -9.26 12.52
CA GLY A 14 41.10 -8.38 13.69
C GLY A 14 41.02 -6.84 13.51
N ARG A 15 40.07 -6.19 14.19
CA ARG A 15 40.31 -5.52 15.49
C ARG A 15 39.00 -4.95 16.06
N ALA A 16 38.63 -5.43 17.24
CA ALA A 16 37.63 -4.80 18.10
C ALA A 16 38.32 -3.74 18.98
N SER A 17 37.66 -2.60 19.17
CA SER A 17 38.02 -1.64 20.22
C SER A 17 36.78 -1.16 20.94
N HIS A 18 36.81 -1.34 22.26
CA HIS A 18 35.83 -0.99 23.28
C HIS A 18 35.63 0.54 23.46
N LEU A 19 34.35 0.94 23.67
CA LEU A 19 33.74 1.79 24.74
C LEU A 19 34.48 3.08 25.25
N PRO A 20 33.80 4.08 25.86
CA PRO A 20 32.51 4.01 26.58
C PRO A 20 31.50 5.18 26.42
N ARG A 21 30.27 4.91 26.93
CA ARG A 21 29.24 5.90 27.33
C ARG A 21 29.74 6.83 28.45
N PRO A 22 29.06 7.98 28.61
CA PRO A 22 28.70 8.44 29.94
C PRO A 22 27.20 8.67 30.11
N SER A 23 26.70 8.18 31.23
CA SER A 23 25.45 8.53 31.89
C SER A 23 25.57 9.84 32.65
N SER A 24 24.53 10.68 32.66
CA SER A 24 23.99 11.32 33.88
C SER A 24 22.87 12.33 33.56
N SER A 25 21.67 12.01 34.04
CA SER A 25 20.74 13.00 34.63
C SER A 25 20.77 12.72 36.13
N PRO A 26 20.68 13.72 37.02
CA PRO A 26 19.33 14.16 37.44
C PRO A 26 19.24 15.64 37.86
N LYS A 27 18.01 16.18 37.91
CA LYS A 27 17.56 17.05 39.00
C LYS A 27 16.04 17.25 38.93
N SER A 28 15.40 16.71 39.95
CA SER A 28 14.07 17.01 40.44
C SER A 28 14.08 18.33 41.20
N GLU A 29 13.07 19.18 41.00
CA GLU A 29 12.66 20.16 42.00
C GLU A 29 11.14 20.04 42.21
N ASN A 30 10.79 19.72 43.46
CA ASN A 30 9.45 19.78 44.02
C ASN A 30 9.14 21.25 44.34
N HIS A 31 7.92 21.69 44.07
CA HIS A 31 7.27 22.72 44.87
C HIS A 31 5.94 22.20 45.39
N SER A 32 5.90 22.03 46.71
CA SER A 32 4.73 21.93 47.57
C SER A 32 4.02 23.28 47.66
N ASP A 33 2.69 23.26 47.75
CA ASP A 33 2.01 24.04 48.79
C ASP A 33 0.64 23.44 49.14
N LEU A 34 0.37 23.50 50.45
CA LEU A 34 -0.74 22.92 51.18
C LEU A 34 -1.94 23.88 51.29
N SER A 35 -3.16 23.31 51.42
CA SER A 35 -4.14 23.61 52.49
C SER A 35 -5.42 22.78 52.25
N SER A 36 -5.63 21.64 52.93
CA SER A 36 -6.32 21.44 54.23
C SER A 36 -7.78 21.93 54.29
N SER A 37 -8.74 21.01 54.20
CA SER A 37 -9.70 20.58 55.28
C SER A 37 -10.94 21.48 55.41
N SER A 38 -12.18 21.05 55.67
CA SER A 38 -12.70 19.87 56.37
C SER A 38 -14.22 19.73 56.11
N SER A 39 -14.69 18.51 56.29
CA SER A 39 -16.06 17.97 56.34
C SER A 39 -16.99 18.56 57.41
N THR A 40 -18.31 18.60 57.14
CA THR A 40 -19.41 17.93 57.91
C THR A 40 -20.82 18.24 57.34
N ASP A 41 -21.62 17.20 57.13
CA ASP A 41 -23.10 17.12 56.96
C ASP A 41 -23.86 17.41 58.29
N PRO A 42 -25.21 17.29 58.43
CA PRO A 42 -26.35 17.24 57.48
C PRO A 42 -27.58 18.12 57.91
N SER A 43 -28.60 18.28 57.04
CA SER A 43 -30.05 18.15 57.41
C SER A 43 -31.02 18.45 56.26
N SER A 44 -31.77 17.43 55.86
CA SER A 44 -33.21 17.32 55.52
C SER A 44 -34.06 18.52 55.04
N ILE A 45 -35.01 18.18 54.14
CA ILE A 45 -36.39 18.70 53.92
C ILE A 45 -36.63 19.22 52.48
N ASP A 46 -37.26 18.36 51.66
CA ASP A 46 -38.57 18.52 50.98
C ASP A 46 -38.64 18.01 49.53
N GLU A 47 -39.67 17.20 49.31
CA GLU A 47 -40.12 16.62 48.04
C GLU A 47 -40.69 17.70 47.12
N GLU A 48 -40.32 17.69 45.84
CA GLU A 48 -41.24 18.13 44.79
C GLU A 48 -41.00 17.35 43.49
N ASP A 49 -42.10 16.72 43.05
CA ASP A 49 -42.23 15.75 41.98
C ASP A 49 -42.22 16.45 40.62
N GLN A 50 -41.11 16.37 39.87
CA GLN A 50 -41.05 16.80 38.47
C GLN A 50 -40.74 15.63 37.53
N LYS A 51 -41.81 15.12 36.92
CA LYS A 51 -41.78 14.19 35.77
C LYS A 51 -40.93 14.75 34.64
N LYS A 52 -39.76 14.15 34.45
CA LYS A 52 -38.89 14.34 33.27
C LYS A 52 -39.51 13.61 32.06
N PRO A 53 -39.64 14.25 30.88
CA PRO A 53 -40.18 13.58 29.70
C PRO A 53 -39.20 12.52 29.19
N SER A 54 -39.68 11.28 29.09
CA SER A 54 -38.95 10.16 28.48
C SER A 54 -38.72 10.44 27.00
N SER A 55 -37.45 10.52 26.61
CA SER A 55 -37.04 10.51 25.20
C SER A 55 -37.59 9.27 24.49
N PRO A 56 -38.13 9.37 23.26
CA PRO A 56 -38.54 8.19 22.53
C PRO A 56 -37.28 7.37 22.20
N ALA A 57 -37.29 6.09 22.59
CA ALA A 57 -36.24 5.16 22.20
C ALA A 57 -36.16 5.10 20.67
N CYS A 58 -34.96 5.27 20.12
CA CYS A 58 -34.71 5.05 18.70
C CYS A 58 -35.16 3.62 18.33
N PRO A 59 -35.95 3.43 17.26
CA PRO A 59 -36.19 2.10 16.76
C PRO A 59 -34.84 1.50 16.35
N SER A 60 -34.45 0.41 17.00
CA SER A 60 -33.28 -0.37 16.61
C SER A 60 -33.44 -0.76 15.15
N LEU A 61 -32.54 -0.27 14.30
CA LEU A 61 -32.42 -0.71 12.92
C LEU A 61 -32.41 -2.25 12.88
N PRO A 62 -33.15 -2.90 11.97
CA PRO A 62 -33.08 -4.34 11.82
C PRO A 62 -31.61 -4.70 11.58
N SER A 63 -31.04 -5.49 12.50
CA SER A 63 -29.76 -6.17 12.27
C SER A 63 -29.88 -6.89 10.93
N THR A 64 -29.13 -6.42 9.94
CA THR A 64 -29.08 -7.06 8.63
C THR A 64 -28.76 -8.54 8.85
N PRO A 65 -29.48 -9.47 8.20
CA PRO A 65 -29.21 -10.89 8.38
C PRO A 65 -27.76 -11.15 7.95
N SER A 66 -26.90 -11.43 8.93
CA SER A 66 -25.51 -11.81 8.68
C SER A 66 -25.53 -13.15 7.95
N CYS A 67 -25.14 -13.14 6.67
CA CYS A 67 -24.94 -14.35 5.91
C CYS A 67 -23.74 -15.09 6.51
N THR A 68 -23.98 -16.24 7.13
CA THR A 68 -22.93 -17.07 7.76
C THR A 68 -22.23 -18.01 6.78
N LYS A 69 -22.54 -17.92 5.48
CA LYS A 69 -21.92 -18.75 4.44
C LYS A 69 -20.56 -18.19 4.07
N THR A 70 -19.58 -19.08 3.87
CA THR A 70 -18.28 -18.71 3.32
C THR A 70 -18.46 -17.99 1.99
N PRO A 71 -17.88 -16.79 1.80
CA PRO A 71 -17.95 -16.11 0.53
C PRO A 71 -17.36 -16.96 -0.60
N PRO A 72 -18.01 -17.03 -1.79
CA PRO A 72 -17.50 -17.82 -2.91
C PRO A 72 -16.05 -17.48 -3.29
N SER A 73 -15.67 -16.19 -3.24
CA SER A 73 -14.28 -15.75 -3.45
C SER A 73 -13.31 -16.44 -2.50
N LEU A 74 -13.64 -16.47 -1.20
CA LEU A 74 -12.79 -17.08 -0.18
C LEU A 74 -12.72 -18.59 -0.35
N ALA A 75 -13.86 -19.25 -0.62
CA ALA A 75 -13.88 -20.69 -0.88
C ALA A 75 -13.03 -21.06 -2.11
N ASN A 76 -13.17 -20.30 -3.21
CA ASN A 76 -12.40 -20.52 -4.43
C ASN A 76 -10.91 -20.31 -4.21
N ALA A 77 -10.51 -19.25 -3.50
CA ALA A 77 -9.10 -19.01 -3.16
C ALA A 77 -8.53 -20.15 -2.31
N LEU A 78 -9.25 -20.59 -1.27
CA LEU A 78 -8.82 -21.72 -0.45
C LEU A 78 -8.59 -22.97 -1.29
N VAL A 79 -9.58 -23.37 -2.11
CA VAL A 79 -9.44 -24.55 -2.99
C VAL A 79 -8.29 -24.38 -3.98
N HIS A 80 -8.15 -23.20 -4.59
CA HIS A 80 -7.07 -22.91 -5.53
C HIS A 80 -5.69 -23.07 -4.88
N TYR A 81 -5.44 -22.41 -3.74
CA TYR A 81 -4.13 -22.38 -3.12
C TYR A 81 -3.75 -23.67 -2.39
N VAL A 82 -4.72 -24.46 -1.90
CA VAL A 82 -4.41 -25.77 -1.29
C VAL A 82 -4.18 -26.87 -2.33
N THR A 83 -4.60 -26.67 -3.58
CA THR A 83 -4.46 -27.67 -4.66
C THR A 83 -3.40 -27.31 -5.70
N THR A 84 -2.94 -26.06 -5.74
CA THR A 84 -1.85 -25.64 -6.62
C THR A 84 -0.48 -25.89 -5.98
N ASN A 85 0.51 -26.23 -6.81
CA ASN A 85 1.92 -26.32 -6.40
C ASN A 85 2.68 -25.01 -6.64
N ILE A 86 1.98 -23.93 -7.04
CA ILE A 86 2.59 -22.65 -7.37
C ILE A 86 2.29 -21.65 -6.26
N THR A 87 3.34 -21.13 -5.64
CA THR A 87 3.23 -20.11 -4.59
C THR A 87 3.32 -18.70 -5.17
N PRO A 88 2.63 -17.71 -4.57
CA PRO A 88 2.89 -16.29 -4.82
C PRO A 88 4.37 -15.92 -4.71
N GLN A 89 4.79 -14.89 -5.47
CA GLN A 89 6.15 -14.35 -5.42
C GLN A 89 6.47 -13.66 -4.09
N GLN A 90 5.46 -13.03 -3.48
CA GLN A 90 5.61 -12.35 -2.20
C GLN A 90 5.66 -13.35 -1.04
N THR A 91 6.53 -13.08 -0.06
CA THR A 91 6.61 -13.88 1.16
C THR A 91 5.42 -13.62 2.08
N LEU A 92 5.19 -14.51 3.05
CA LEU A 92 4.16 -14.30 4.09
C LEU A 92 4.31 -12.94 4.79
N LYS A 93 5.56 -12.52 5.08
CA LYS A 93 5.81 -11.25 5.76
C LYS A 93 5.47 -10.04 4.87
N GLU A 94 5.85 -10.10 3.60
CA GLU A 94 5.50 -9.08 2.59
C GLU A 94 3.98 -8.98 2.45
N ILE A 95 3.29 -10.10 2.24
CA ILE A 95 1.82 -10.15 2.13
C ILE A 95 1.14 -9.61 3.38
N SER A 96 1.71 -9.87 4.56
CA SER A 96 1.15 -9.42 5.84
C SER A 96 1.10 -7.89 5.96
N VAL A 97 1.95 -7.14 5.23
CA VAL A 97 1.88 -5.67 5.22
C VAL A 97 0.59 -5.21 4.55
N THR A 98 0.34 -5.68 3.32
CA THR A 98 -0.88 -5.36 2.55
C THR A 98 -2.13 -5.87 3.27
N LEU A 99 -2.07 -7.07 3.86
CA LEU A 99 -3.18 -7.67 4.61
C LEU A 99 -3.64 -6.77 5.76
N ARG A 100 -2.72 -6.24 6.57
CA ARG A 100 -3.07 -5.33 7.70
C ARG A 100 -3.78 -4.05 7.25
N VAL A 101 -3.55 -3.62 6.02
CA VAL A 101 -4.25 -2.47 5.43
C VAL A 101 -5.63 -2.89 4.93
N LEU A 102 -5.73 -4.01 4.20
CA LEU A 102 -7.00 -4.57 3.73
C LEU A 102 -7.95 -4.92 4.88
N GLU A 103 -7.46 -5.44 6.00
CA GLU A 103 -8.27 -5.71 7.21
C GLU A 103 -9.00 -4.47 7.76
N LYS A 104 -8.45 -3.28 7.48
CA LYS A 104 -9.03 -2.00 7.94
C LYS A 104 -9.87 -1.31 6.87
N LYS A 105 -9.50 -1.47 5.60
CA LYS A 105 -10.07 -0.71 4.47
C LYS A 105 -11.05 -1.51 3.62
N SER A 106 -10.97 -2.85 3.60
CA SER A 106 -11.86 -3.68 2.80
C SER A 106 -13.31 -3.64 3.32
N PRO A 107 -14.33 -3.63 2.44
CA PRO A 107 -14.24 -3.58 0.97
C PRO A 107 -13.78 -2.21 0.44
N CYS A 108 -12.84 -2.19 -0.50
CA CYS A 108 -12.30 -0.96 -1.09
C CYS A 108 -12.02 -1.07 -2.60
N ASN A 109 -11.60 0.03 -3.22
CA ASN A 109 -11.06 0.02 -4.58
C ASN A 109 -9.56 -0.31 -4.54
N PHE A 110 -9.16 -1.46 -5.09
CA PHE A 110 -7.78 -1.93 -5.13
C PHE A 110 -7.29 -2.11 -6.57
N LEU A 111 -6.30 -1.30 -6.99
CA LEU A 111 -5.64 -1.44 -8.28
C LEU A 111 -4.34 -2.21 -8.13
N VAL A 112 -4.07 -3.15 -9.02
CA VAL A 112 -2.83 -3.92 -9.05
C VAL A 112 -2.22 -3.82 -10.43
N PHE A 113 -1.00 -3.31 -10.53
CA PHE A 113 -0.17 -3.47 -11.71
C PHE A 113 0.49 -4.84 -11.61
N GLY A 114 0.05 -5.77 -12.47
CA GLY A 114 0.45 -7.17 -12.53
C GLY A 114 -0.74 -8.11 -12.35
N LEU A 115 -0.86 -9.09 -13.24
CA LEU A 115 -1.77 -10.21 -13.08
C LEU A 115 -0.93 -11.47 -12.80
N GLY A 116 -1.28 -12.24 -11.78
CA GLY A 116 -0.41 -13.31 -11.34
C GLY A 116 -1.06 -14.34 -10.44
N HIS A 117 -0.21 -15.17 -9.85
CA HIS A 117 -0.62 -16.24 -8.96
C HIS A 117 -1.21 -15.73 -7.64
N ASP A 118 -1.00 -14.48 -7.29
CA ASP A 118 -1.53 -13.81 -6.10
C ASP A 118 -2.84 -13.05 -6.35
N SER A 119 -3.27 -12.88 -7.60
CA SER A 119 -4.47 -12.10 -7.96
C SER A 119 -5.76 -12.62 -7.31
N LEU A 120 -5.91 -13.95 -7.21
CA LEU A 120 -7.06 -14.54 -6.53
C LEU A 120 -7.05 -14.27 -5.02
N MET A 121 -5.86 -14.31 -4.40
CA MET A 121 -5.68 -13.93 -3.00
C MET A 121 -6.06 -12.46 -2.79
N TRP A 122 -5.55 -11.53 -3.61
CA TRP A 122 -5.87 -10.11 -3.48
C TRP A 122 -7.36 -9.82 -3.62
N THR A 123 -8.01 -10.42 -4.61
CA THR A 123 -9.46 -10.30 -4.81
C THR A 123 -10.25 -10.86 -3.63
N SER A 124 -9.78 -11.95 -3.03
CA SER A 124 -10.47 -12.61 -1.92
C SER A 124 -10.26 -11.90 -0.58
N LEU A 125 -9.07 -11.32 -0.36
CA LEU A 125 -8.79 -10.47 0.80
C LEU A 125 -9.56 -9.15 0.73
N ASN A 126 -9.85 -8.66 -0.47
CA ASN A 126 -10.71 -7.50 -0.70
C ASN A 126 -12.19 -7.89 -0.96
N HIS A 127 -12.73 -8.86 -0.22
CA HIS A 127 -14.07 -9.37 -0.46
C HIS A 127 -15.15 -8.27 -0.36
N GLY A 128 -15.98 -8.15 -1.40
CA GLY A 128 -17.02 -7.12 -1.50
C GLY A 128 -16.53 -5.79 -2.05
N GLY A 129 -15.21 -5.62 -2.23
CA GLY A 129 -14.59 -4.48 -2.92
C GLY A 129 -14.39 -4.77 -4.40
N ARG A 130 -13.81 -3.79 -5.11
CA ARG A 130 -13.40 -3.93 -6.51
C ARG A 130 -11.88 -4.08 -6.56
N THR A 131 -11.40 -5.15 -7.18
CA THR A 131 -9.97 -5.39 -7.40
C THR A 131 -9.71 -5.52 -8.89
N VAL A 132 -8.82 -4.70 -9.44
CA VAL A 132 -8.54 -4.65 -10.88
C VAL A 132 -7.05 -4.85 -11.14
N PHE A 133 -6.74 -5.68 -12.13
CA PHE A 133 -5.38 -6.03 -12.52
C PHE A 133 -5.00 -5.41 -13.89
N LEU A 134 -3.83 -4.80 -13.98
CA LEU A 134 -3.27 -4.24 -15.22
C LEU A 134 -2.06 -5.08 -15.64
N GLU A 135 -2.09 -5.66 -16.83
CA GLU A 135 -1.10 -6.67 -17.26
C GLU A 135 -0.57 -6.40 -18.67
N GLU A 136 0.73 -6.64 -18.90
CA GLU A 136 1.37 -6.43 -20.20
C GLU A 136 1.20 -7.57 -21.20
N ASP A 137 1.05 -8.81 -20.74
CA ASP A 137 0.99 -9.97 -21.63
C ASP A 137 -0.47 -10.41 -21.89
N LYS A 138 -0.95 -10.19 -23.11
CA LYS A 138 -2.30 -10.62 -23.54
C LYS A 138 -2.52 -12.12 -23.43
N ALA A 139 -1.52 -12.93 -23.78
CA ALA A 139 -1.65 -14.38 -23.72
C ALA A 139 -1.73 -14.85 -22.27
N TRP A 140 -1.01 -14.17 -21.37
CA TRP A 140 -1.12 -14.42 -19.93
C TRP A 140 -2.51 -14.04 -19.38
N ILE A 141 -3.06 -12.90 -19.78
CA ILE A 141 -4.43 -12.49 -19.43
C ILE A 141 -5.44 -13.55 -19.88
N GLU A 142 -5.36 -14.01 -21.13
CA GLU A 142 -6.25 -15.05 -21.66
C GLU A 142 -6.14 -16.34 -20.82
N GLN A 143 -4.91 -16.79 -20.56
CA GLN A 143 -4.66 -18.00 -19.77
C GLN A 143 -5.21 -17.92 -18.33
N ILE A 144 -5.04 -16.78 -17.66
CA ILE A 144 -5.55 -16.60 -16.30
C ILE A 144 -7.08 -16.45 -16.30
N THR A 145 -7.65 -15.73 -17.27
CA THR A 145 -9.09 -15.56 -17.41
C THR A 145 -9.81 -16.89 -17.63
N GLU A 146 -9.23 -17.81 -18.42
CA GLU A 146 -9.76 -19.16 -18.59
C GLU A 146 -9.84 -19.95 -17.27
N LYS A 147 -8.85 -19.78 -16.39
CA LYS A 147 -8.76 -20.50 -15.11
C LYS A 147 -9.57 -19.83 -14.01
N LEU A 148 -9.61 -18.51 -14.01
CA LEU A 148 -10.15 -17.65 -12.96
C LEU A 148 -11.01 -16.54 -13.57
N PRO A 149 -12.18 -16.89 -14.16
CA PRO A 149 -13.00 -15.95 -14.92
C PRO A 149 -13.63 -14.83 -14.08
N SER A 150 -13.48 -14.88 -12.75
CA SER A 150 -13.95 -13.84 -11.84
C SER A 150 -12.96 -12.68 -11.66
N LEU A 151 -11.73 -12.80 -12.17
CA LEU A 151 -10.73 -11.73 -12.09
C LEU A 151 -11.02 -10.65 -13.13
N GLU A 152 -10.99 -9.39 -12.70
CA GLU A 152 -11.12 -8.23 -13.58
C GLU A 152 -9.73 -7.75 -13.99
N SER A 153 -9.38 -7.90 -15.26
CA SER A 153 -8.05 -7.52 -15.76
C SER A 153 -8.08 -6.82 -17.11
N TYR A 154 -7.15 -5.88 -17.31
CA TYR A 154 -6.99 -5.13 -18.56
C TYR A 154 -5.55 -5.18 -19.07
N HIS A 155 -5.42 -5.28 -20.39
CA HIS A 155 -4.12 -5.21 -21.04
C HIS A 155 -3.59 -3.77 -21.07
N VAL A 156 -2.32 -3.60 -20.71
CA VAL A 156 -1.60 -2.34 -20.72
C VAL A 156 -0.32 -2.46 -21.55
N THR A 157 -0.05 -1.48 -22.41
CA THR A 157 1.22 -1.41 -23.13
C THR A 157 2.20 -0.54 -22.38
N TYR A 158 3.39 -1.07 -22.09
CA TYR A 158 4.52 -0.32 -21.55
C TYR A 158 5.57 -0.08 -22.64
N ASP A 159 5.81 1.18 -22.95
CA ASP A 159 6.69 1.66 -24.01
C ASP A 159 8.12 1.93 -23.53
N THR A 160 8.34 2.02 -22.22
CA THR A 160 9.67 2.19 -21.63
C THR A 160 10.39 0.85 -21.43
N ARG A 161 11.72 0.92 -21.28
CA ARG A 161 12.62 -0.21 -21.05
C ARG A 161 13.55 0.05 -19.88
N VAL A 162 13.95 -1.00 -19.16
CA VAL A 162 14.83 -0.89 -17.98
C VAL A 162 16.10 -0.12 -18.28
N HIS A 163 16.74 -0.32 -19.44
CA HIS A 163 17.95 0.43 -19.82
C HIS A 163 17.74 1.96 -19.94
N GLN A 164 16.50 2.43 -20.05
CA GLN A 164 16.16 3.85 -20.14
C GLN A 164 15.97 4.50 -18.76
N ALA A 165 16.09 3.73 -17.67
CA ALA A 165 15.78 4.18 -16.31
C ALA A 165 16.49 5.48 -15.90
N ASP A 166 17.80 5.59 -16.16
CA ASP A 166 18.56 6.77 -15.74
C ASP A 166 18.11 8.05 -16.48
N GLY A 167 17.86 7.96 -17.79
CA GLY A 167 17.34 9.10 -18.56
C GLY A 167 15.90 9.46 -18.18
N LEU A 168 15.08 8.45 -17.88
CA LEU A 168 13.71 8.66 -17.41
C LEU A 168 13.66 9.27 -16.01
N MET A 169 14.63 8.95 -15.14
CA MET A 169 14.79 9.59 -13.85
C MET A 169 15.11 11.08 -14.03
N GLU A 170 16.05 11.42 -14.92
CA GLU A 170 16.38 12.82 -15.23
C GLU A 170 15.16 13.59 -15.77
N THR A 171 14.44 13.02 -16.74
CA THR A 171 13.19 13.60 -17.26
C THR A 171 12.15 13.77 -16.16
N GLY A 172 11.98 12.77 -15.30
CA GLY A 172 11.04 12.78 -14.18
C GLY A 172 11.32 13.87 -13.15
N MET A 173 12.58 14.31 -13.02
CA MET A 173 12.99 15.39 -12.12
C MET A 173 12.63 16.79 -12.67
N GLY A 174 12.24 16.88 -13.95
CA GLY A 174 11.85 18.11 -14.62
C GLY A 174 10.50 18.67 -14.17
N ASP A 175 10.27 19.96 -14.47
CA ASP A 175 9.08 20.68 -14.01
C ASP A 175 7.76 20.13 -14.58
N GLU A 176 7.79 19.51 -15.76
CA GLU A 176 6.59 18.89 -16.37
C GLU A 176 6.04 17.71 -15.57
N CYS A 177 6.85 17.12 -14.69
CA CYS A 177 6.50 15.97 -13.85
C CYS A 177 6.13 16.36 -12.41
N LYS A 178 6.20 17.64 -12.04
CA LYS A 178 5.84 18.14 -10.69
C LYS A 178 4.36 18.48 -10.55
N ALA A 179 3.66 18.67 -11.68
CA ALA A 179 2.25 19.01 -11.68
C ALA A 179 1.40 17.77 -11.36
N VAL A 180 0.59 17.86 -10.30
CA VAL A 180 -0.42 16.84 -10.04
C VAL A 180 -1.61 17.09 -10.95
N SER A 181 -1.87 16.17 -11.87
CA SER A 181 -2.97 16.23 -12.82
C SER A 181 -3.48 14.83 -13.13
N ASP A 182 -4.58 14.76 -13.87
CA ASP A 182 -5.01 13.51 -14.51
C ASP A 182 -3.89 12.95 -15.41
N PRO A 183 -3.49 11.67 -15.26
CA PRO A 183 -2.45 11.07 -16.09
C PRO A 183 -2.74 11.17 -17.60
N ARG A 184 -4.02 11.12 -18.01
CA ARG A 184 -4.45 11.22 -19.42
C ARG A 184 -3.96 12.51 -20.08
N PHE A 185 -3.86 13.59 -19.32
CA PHE A 185 -3.48 14.93 -19.79
C PHE A 185 -2.08 15.36 -19.34
N SER A 186 -1.36 14.49 -18.61
CA SER A 186 -0.02 14.81 -18.13
C SER A 186 0.96 14.99 -19.30
N LYS A 187 1.82 16.00 -19.16
CA LYS A 187 2.93 16.27 -20.08
C LYS A 187 4.16 15.41 -19.75
N CYS A 188 4.27 14.94 -18.52
CA CYS A 188 5.38 14.10 -18.09
C CYS A 188 5.43 12.81 -18.91
N GLN A 189 6.60 12.48 -19.45
CA GLN A 189 6.83 11.24 -20.20
C GLN A 189 6.57 9.98 -19.36
N LEU A 190 6.70 10.06 -18.03
CA LEU A 190 6.48 8.93 -17.13
C LEU A 190 4.99 8.59 -16.93
N ALA A 191 4.07 9.46 -17.32
CA ALA A 191 2.64 9.22 -17.15
C ALA A 191 2.13 8.24 -18.20
N LEU A 192 1.68 7.06 -17.75
CA LEU A 192 1.03 6.07 -18.60
C LEU A 192 -0.30 6.61 -19.10
N LYS A 193 -0.53 6.34 -20.39
CA LYS A 193 -1.75 6.71 -21.13
C LYS A 193 -2.32 5.43 -21.73
N GLY A 194 -3.63 5.41 -21.94
CA GLY A 194 -4.29 4.30 -22.63
C GLY A 194 -4.91 3.20 -21.74
N PHE A 195 -4.95 3.36 -20.41
CA PHE A 195 -5.88 2.59 -19.60
C PHE A 195 -7.34 2.86 -20.03
N PRO A 196 -8.27 1.93 -19.78
CA PRO A 196 -9.70 2.22 -19.84
C PRO A 196 -10.06 3.45 -18.99
N SER A 197 -11.04 4.24 -19.43
CA SER A 197 -11.37 5.53 -18.79
C SER A 197 -11.74 5.39 -17.32
N ASP A 198 -12.47 4.32 -16.99
CA ASP A 198 -12.90 4.04 -15.62
C ASP A 198 -11.72 3.83 -14.66
N ILE A 199 -10.59 3.30 -15.13
CA ILE A 199 -9.37 3.16 -14.31
C ILE A 199 -8.85 4.52 -13.84
N TYR A 200 -8.95 5.55 -14.68
CA TYR A 200 -8.53 6.92 -14.30
C TYR A 200 -9.57 7.65 -13.45
N ASP A 201 -10.85 7.30 -13.60
CA ASP A 201 -11.97 8.00 -12.96
C ASP A 201 -12.22 7.51 -11.52
N ILE A 202 -11.66 6.35 -11.15
CA ILE A 202 -11.78 5.76 -9.81
C ILE A 202 -10.75 6.35 -8.85
N GLU A 203 -11.19 6.69 -7.65
CA GLU A 203 -10.30 6.89 -6.51
C GLU A 203 -9.91 5.54 -5.92
N TRP A 204 -8.65 5.16 -6.10
CA TRP A 204 -8.10 3.92 -5.58
C TRP A 204 -7.66 4.10 -4.13
N ASP A 205 -8.20 3.26 -3.24
CA ASP A 205 -7.84 3.26 -1.82
C ASP A 205 -6.49 2.59 -1.60
N LEU A 206 -6.24 1.52 -2.37
CA LEU A 206 -5.01 0.77 -2.39
C LEU A 206 -4.50 0.65 -3.83
N ILE A 207 -3.18 0.73 -4.02
CA ILE A 207 -2.52 0.45 -5.28
C ILE A 207 -1.30 -0.45 -5.03
N MET A 208 -1.15 -1.57 -5.73
CA MET A 208 0.03 -2.43 -5.72
C MET A 208 0.75 -2.32 -7.06
N VAL A 209 2.05 -2.04 -7.03
CA VAL A 209 2.92 -2.03 -8.22
C VAL A 209 3.85 -3.23 -8.14
N ASP A 210 3.45 -4.33 -8.81
CA ASP A 210 4.22 -5.58 -8.93
C ASP A 210 4.46 -5.98 -10.41
N ALA A 211 4.21 -5.08 -11.34
CA ALA A 211 4.49 -5.23 -12.75
C ALA A 211 4.74 -3.85 -13.37
N PRO A 212 5.34 -3.76 -14.57
CA PRO A 212 5.77 -4.85 -15.44
C PRO A 212 6.99 -5.64 -14.96
N THR A 213 7.31 -6.68 -15.73
CA THR A 213 8.36 -7.69 -15.55
C THR A 213 9.71 -7.19 -15.00
N GLY A 214 10.30 -6.16 -15.61
CA GLY A 214 11.47 -5.43 -15.09
C GLY A 214 12.77 -6.18 -14.77
N TYR A 215 12.96 -7.46 -15.15
CA TYR A 215 14.13 -8.26 -14.71
C TYR A 215 15.33 -8.27 -15.68
N HIS A 216 15.22 -7.66 -16.86
CA HIS A 216 16.33 -7.49 -17.80
C HIS A 216 16.23 -6.16 -18.56
N ASP A 217 17.33 -5.70 -19.15
CA ASP A 217 17.46 -4.37 -19.76
C ASP A 217 16.42 -4.06 -20.85
N GLU A 218 16.06 -5.07 -21.64
CA GLU A 218 15.04 -4.97 -22.71
C GLU A 218 13.60 -5.21 -22.23
N ALA A 219 13.38 -5.44 -20.93
CA ALA A 219 12.05 -5.65 -20.40
C ALA A 219 11.40 -4.28 -20.18
N PRO A 220 10.06 -4.19 -20.23
CA PRO A 220 9.38 -3.06 -19.65
C PRO A 220 9.67 -3.01 -18.14
N GLY A 221 10.07 -1.83 -17.66
CA GLY A 221 10.40 -1.59 -16.25
C GLY A 221 9.30 -0.84 -15.51
N ARG A 222 9.33 -0.88 -14.17
CA ARG A 222 8.27 -0.30 -13.32
C ARG A 222 8.28 1.23 -13.23
N MET A 223 9.17 1.92 -13.95
CA MET A 223 9.32 3.39 -13.91
C MET A 223 8.00 4.14 -14.10
N THR A 224 7.31 3.86 -15.21
CA THR A 224 6.07 4.56 -15.56
C THR A 224 4.88 4.09 -14.73
N ALA A 225 4.87 2.82 -14.31
CA ALA A 225 3.88 2.27 -13.39
C ALA A 225 3.95 2.96 -12.01
N ILE A 226 5.15 3.05 -11.41
CA ILE A 226 5.39 3.72 -10.14
C ILE A 226 4.97 5.19 -10.21
N TYR A 227 5.43 5.92 -11.23
CA TYR A 227 5.09 7.32 -11.41
C TYR A 227 3.58 7.53 -11.55
N THR A 228 2.93 6.74 -12.40
CA THR A 228 1.49 6.87 -12.67
C THR A 228 0.65 6.53 -11.45
N ALA A 229 1.02 5.46 -10.71
CA ALA A 229 0.36 5.09 -9.46
C ALA A 229 0.47 6.22 -8.42
N GLY A 230 1.65 6.83 -8.28
CA GLY A 230 1.85 8.00 -7.43
C GLY A 230 0.99 9.18 -7.86
N LEU A 231 0.95 9.48 -9.17
CA LEU A 231 0.19 10.59 -9.72
C LEU A 231 -1.32 10.42 -9.48
N MET A 232 -1.85 9.20 -9.69
CA MET A 232 -3.25 8.86 -9.39
C MET A 232 -3.55 8.99 -7.90
N ALA A 233 -2.71 8.42 -7.03
CA ALA A 233 -2.84 8.51 -5.58
C ALA A 233 -2.86 9.97 -5.08
N ARG A 234 -2.01 10.83 -5.67
CA ARG A 234 -1.97 12.26 -5.34
C ARG A 234 -3.16 13.03 -5.90
N ASN A 235 -3.66 12.67 -7.09
CA ASN A 235 -4.73 13.39 -7.79
C ASN A 235 -6.14 13.13 -7.23
N ARG A 236 -6.30 12.16 -6.32
CA ARG A 236 -7.56 11.93 -5.61
C ARG A 236 -8.08 13.21 -4.92
N GLU A 237 -9.39 13.33 -4.79
CA GLU A 237 -10.08 14.48 -4.24
C GLU A 237 -9.81 14.65 -2.75
N ASN A 238 -9.99 13.60 -1.96
CA ASN A 238 -9.86 13.64 -0.50
C ASN A 238 -9.23 12.36 0.04
N GLY A 239 -8.61 12.42 1.22
CA GLY A 239 -8.06 11.25 1.91
C GLY A 239 -6.66 10.84 1.45
N GLU A 240 -6.34 9.57 1.64
CA GLU A 240 -5.00 8.98 1.45
C GLU A 240 -5.10 7.62 0.79
N THR A 241 -4.20 7.35 -0.15
CA THR A 241 -4.06 6.05 -0.83
C THR A 241 -2.87 5.30 -0.27
N ASP A 242 -3.06 4.01 0.06
CA ASP A 242 -1.95 3.13 0.39
C ASP A 242 -1.36 2.56 -0.90
N LEU A 243 -0.08 2.85 -1.15
CA LEU A 243 0.62 2.42 -2.35
C LEU A 243 1.76 1.47 -1.97
N PHE A 244 1.77 0.29 -2.58
CA PHE A 244 2.77 -0.74 -2.37
C PHE A 244 3.63 -0.90 -3.62
N VAL A 245 4.95 -1.02 -3.45
CA VAL A 245 5.89 -1.31 -4.54
C VAL A 245 6.69 -2.55 -4.17
N HIS A 246 6.68 -3.57 -5.02
CA HIS A 246 7.45 -4.80 -4.82
C HIS A 246 8.79 -4.77 -5.59
N ASP A 247 9.65 -5.76 -5.35
CA ASP A 247 11.05 -5.87 -5.82
C ASP A 247 11.90 -4.61 -5.62
N VAL A 248 11.75 -3.92 -4.48
CA VAL A 248 12.54 -2.70 -4.18
C VAL A 248 14.01 -2.95 -3.88
N ASP A 249 14.46 -4.21 -3.93
CA ASP A 249 15.87 -4.60 -3.96
C ASP A 249 16.52 -4.35 -5.32
N ARG A 250 15.73 -4.13 -6.38
CA ARG A 250 16.19 -3.71 -7.70
C ARG A 250 16.39 -2.20 -7.76
N VAL A 251 17.37 -1.76 -8.54
CA VAL A 251 17.81 -0.35 -8.60
C VAL A 251 16.71 0.59 -9.12
N VAL A 252 15.93 0.14 -10.10
CA VAL A 252 14.86 0.94 -10.70
C VAL A 252 13.78 1.21 -9.67
N GLU A 253 13.22 0.15 -9.10
CA GLU A 253 12.15 0.19 -8.10
C GLU A 253 12.60 0.97 -6.86
N ASP A 254 13.84 0.78 -6.41
CA ASP A 254 14.41 1.52 -5.28
C ASP A 254 14.39 3.03 -5.53
N LYS A 255 15.01 3.47 -6.63
CA LYS A 255 15.18 4.90 -6.94
C LYS A 255 13.84 5.56 -7.29
N PHE A 256 13.05 4.95 -8.16
CA PHE A 256 11.79 5.53 -8.64
C PHE A 256 10.74 5.60 -7.53
N SER A 257 10.63 4.58 -6.67
CA SER A 257 9.66 4.61 -5.56
C SER A 257 9.96 5.75 -4.58
N LYS A 258 11.22 5.94 -4.18
CA LYS A 258 11.62 7.03 -3.27
C LYS A 258 11.43 8.41 -3.90
N ALA A 259 11.80 8.57 -5.17
CA ALA A 259 11.68 9.84 -5.87
C ALA A 259 10.22 10.24 -6.10
N PHE A 260 9.43 9.37 -6.72
CA PHE A 260 8.13 9.75 -7.26
C PHE A 260 6.95 9.43 -6.34
N LEU A 261 7.14 8.62 -5.29
CA LEU A 261 6.14 8.41 -4.24
C LEU A 261 6.43 9.21 -2.97
N CYS A 262 7.52 10.00 -2.99
CA CYS A 262 8.09 10.74 -1.87
C CYS A 262 8.58 9.81 -0.74
N GLU A 263 9.88 9.80 -0.47
CA GLU A 263 10.45 9.07 0.67
C GLU A 263 9.81 9.46 2.01
N GLY A 264 9.36 10.71 2.17
CA GLY A 264 8.63 11.17 3.36
C GLY A 264 7.25 10.54 3.57
N TYR A 265 6.70 9.82 2.59
CA TYR A 265 5.45 9.06 2.69
C TYR A 265 5.68 7.55 2.86
N LEU A 266 6.95 7.08 2.88
CA LEU A 266 7.30 5.70 3.16
C LEU A 266 6.96 5.36 4.63
N THR A 267 6.10 4.38 4.83
CA THR A 267 5.64 3.96 6.16
C THR A 267 6.33 2.69 6.64
N GLU A 268 6.56 1.73 5.75
CA GLU A 268 7.14 0.43 6.06
C GLU A 268 7.91 -0.13 4.85
N GLN A 269 9.01 -0.84 5.11
CA GLN A 269 9.63 -1.73 4.12
C GLN A 269 9.86 -3.09 4.79
N GLU A 270 9.24 -4.14 4.24
CA GLU A 270 9.40 -5.53 4.68
C GLU A 270 9.92 -6.35 3.51
N GLY A 271 11.11 -6.93 3.64
CA GLY A 271 11.77 -7.62 2.54
C GLY A 271 11.91 -6.73 1.30
N ARG A 272 11.28 -7.16 0.19
CA ARG A 272 11.28 -6.48 -1.10
C ARG A 272 10.03 -5.63 -1.34
N LEU A 273 9.15 -5.50 -0.35
CA LEU A 273 7.95 -4.69 -0.42
C LEU A 273 8.13 -3.37 0.33
N ARG A 274 7.79 -2.24 -0.31
CA ARG A 274 7.59 -0.94 0.35
C ARG A 274 6.12 -0.59 0.41
N HIS A 275 5.70 0.04 1.50
CA HIS A 275 4.40 0.62 1.71
C HIS A 275 4.53 2.14 1.89
N PHE A 276 3.73 2.90 1.15
CA PHE A 276 3.61 4.34 1.26
C PHE A 276 2.16 4.71 1.58
N THR A 277 1.95 5.74 2.39
CA THR A 277 0.63 6.36 2.58
C THR A 277 0.65 7.75 1.94
N ILE A 278 0.03 7.86 0.77
CA ILE A 278 0.11 9.04 -0.10
C ILE A 278 -1.14 9.90 0.11
N PRO A 279 -0.99 11.14 0.64
CA PRO A 279 -2.12 12.03 0.83
C PRO A 279 -2.55 12.68 -0.49
N SER A 280 -3.83 13.03 -0.59
CA SER A 280 -4.32 13.92 -1.66
C SER A 280 -3.53 15.22 -1.73
N HIS A 281 -3.31 15.74 -2.94
CA HIS A 281 -2.75 17.09 -3.12
C HIS A 281 -3.77 18.21 -2.87
N ARG A 282 -5.07 17.91 -2.93
CA ARG A 282 -6.15 18.91 -2.80
C ARG A 282 -6.46 19.27 -1.34
N THR A 283 -6.20 18.35 -0.41
CA THR A 283 -6.44 18.57 1.03
C THR A 283 -5.45 19.56 1.67
N ARG A 284 -4.28 19.77 1.06
CA ARG A 284 -3.27 20.76 1.48
C ARG A 284 -2.68 21.46 0.26
N SER A 285 -3.28 22.59 -0.12
CA SER A 285 -2.85 23.43 -1.24
C SER A 285 -1.35 23.74 -1.18
N GLY A 286 -0.64 23.61 -2.31
CA GLY A 286 0.76 24.03 -2.44
C GLY A 286 1.82 22.93 -2.24
N ARG A 287 1.45 21.65 -2.17
CA ARG A 287 2.43 20.55 -2.25
C ARG A 287 2.52 20.01 -3.69
N PRO A 288 3.62 20.22 -4.42
CA PRO A 288 3.81 19.64 -5.75
C PRO A 288 3.84 18.09 -5.67
N PHE A 289 3.81 17.44 -6.83
CA PHE A 289 4.21 16.04 -6.96
C PHE A 289 5.72 15.94 -6.66
N CYS A 290 6.16 14.87 -6.00
CA CYS A 290 7.60 14.67 -5.78
C CYS A 290 8.28 14.38 -7.12
N PRO A 291 9.38 15.09 -7.36
CA PRO A 291 10.68 14.64 -6.89
C PRO A 291 11.20 15.37 -5.65
#